data_AF-A0A3M3YKK4-F1
#
_entry.id   AF-A0A3M3YKK4-F1
#
_cell.length_a   1.000
_cell.length_b   1.000
_cell.length_c   1.000
_cell.angle_alpha   90.00
_cell.angle_beta   90.00
_cell.angle_gamma   90.00
#
_symmetry.space_group_name_H-M   'P 1'
#
loop_
_entity.id
_entity.type
_entity.pdbx_description
1 polymer ?
#
loop_
_entity_poly.entity_id
_entity_poly.type
_entity_poly.pdbx_seq_one_letter_code
_entity_poly.pdbx_strand_id
1 'polypeptide(L)'
;MSGVSQGQRGVALLLVLWVLAMLSLLLGSLAGWVQLESRQALLLRQHTQGLLAAEAGVELAVQALADPGQRKKWAADGREIPLTFNDIPLYISLHSENGKLYLNNAEPEDFSRLAVACGATQAQANEIAGELEARRNNGQSPFRLLEEVQQLPGMTQALYRRLLPEITLWSGFDRPDPAFASPLMRTALDLPRPGASAGDPGDVVVIDSRALMPGGYTARLQVTVLLTPAQGGEKAYEVLRWEN
;
A
#
# COMPACT_ATOMS: atom_id res chain seq x y z
N MET A 1 -4.47 88.80 16.35
CA MET A 1 -5.15 87.77 15.54
C MET A 1 -4.31 86.50 15.66
N SER A 2 -4.54 85.75 16.73
CA SER A 2 -3.66 84.69 17.20
C SER A 2 -4.55 83.48 17.51
N GLY A 3 -4.32 82.33 16.88
CA GLY A 3 -4.95 81.06 17.32
C GLY A 3 -5.41 80.07 16.26
N VAL A 4 -4.58 79.70 15.26
CA VAL A 4 -4.94 78.60 14.33
C VAL A 4 -3.90 77.46 14.24
N SER A 5 -2.73 77.55 14.89
CA SER A 5 -1.63 76.59 14.63
C SER A 5 -1.51 75.39 15.59
N GLN A 6 -2.26 75.32 16.70
CA GLN A 6 -2.18 74.17 17.64
C GLN A 6 -3.14 73.02 17.29
N GLY A 7 -4.37 73.31 16.86
CA GLY A 7 -5.35 72.27 16.50
C GLY A 7 -4.97 71.46 15.25
N GLN A 8 -4.33 72.10 14.26
CA GLN A 8 -3.88 71.44 13.03
C GLN A 8 -2.74 70.44 13.26
N ARG A 9 -1.84 70.71 14.21
CA ARG A 9 -0.74 69.79 14.57
C ARG A 9 -1.25 68.53 15.29
N GLY A 10 -2.27 68.65 16.13
CA GLY A 10 -2.91 67.51 16.79
C GLY A 10 -3.62 66.57 15.83
N VAL A 11 -4.36 67.14 14.86
CA VAL A 11 -5.02 66.35 13.79
C VAL A 11 -4.00 65.68 12.87
N ALA A 12 -2.92 66.39 12.51
CA ALA A 12 -1.85 65.81 11.70
C ALA A 12 -1.15 64.61 12.38
N LEU A 13 -0.88 64.71 13.69
CA LEU A 13 -0.30 63.61 14.47
C LEU A 13 -1.22 62.39 14.56
N LEU A 14 -2.53 62.60 14.73
CA LEU A 14 -3.52 61.51 14.72
C LEU A 14 -3.58 60.80 13.36
N LEU A 15 -3.52 61.55 12.26
CA LEU A 15 -3.48 60.97 10.91
C LEU A 15 -2.22 60.14 10.69
N VAL A 16 -1.05 60.64 11.09
CA VAL A 16 0.22 59.90 10.97
C VAL A 16 0.18 58.62 11.80
N LEU A 17 -0.32 58.68 13.04
CA LEU A 17 -0.46 57.51 13.90
C LEU A 17 -1.39 56.47 13.26
N TRP A 18 -2.52 56.90 12.69
CA TRP A 18 -3.45 56.01 12.00
C TRP A 18 -2.85 55.39 10.73
N VAL A 19 -2.11 56.17 9.94
CA VAL A 19 -1.41 55.67 8.76
C VAL A 19 -0.34 54.64 9.16
N LEU A 20 0.45 54.92 10.20
CA LEU A 20 1.42 53.97 10.74
C LEU A 20 0.76 52.69 11.26
N ALA A 21 -0.38 52.80 11.94
CA ALA A 21 -1.15 51.65 12.41
C ALA A 21 -1.68 50.80 11.25
N MET A 22 -2.27 51.43 10.22
CA MET A 22 -2.74 50.71 9.01
C MET A 22 -1.58 50.06 8.25
N LEU A 23 -0.46 50.77 8.06
CA LEU A 23 0.73 50.22 7.42
C LEU A 23 1.29 49.01 8.19
N SER A 24 1.30 49.09 9.53
CA SER A 24 1.77 48.00 10.38
C SER A 24 0.88 46.76 10.26
N LEU A 25 -0.45 46.94 10.23
CA LEU A 25 -1.40 45.85 10.01
C LEU A 25 -1.22 45.20 8.63
N LEU A 26 -1.05 46.01 7.58
CA LEU A 26 -0.81 45.52 6.22
C LEU A 26 0.52 44.74 6.10
N LEU A 27 1.59 45.26 6.71
CA LEU A 27 2.88 44.57 6.78
C LEU A 27 2.77 43.25 7.54
N GLY A 28 2.06 43.25 8.67
CA GLY A 28 1.82 42.05 9.47
C GLY A 28 1.03 40.98 8.71
N SER A 29 -0.01 41.36 7.97
CA SER A 29 -0.80 40.42 7.18
C SER A 29 0.00 39.81 6.02
N LEU A 30 0.79 40.62 5.31
CA LEU A 30 1.65 40.12 4.22
C LEU A 30 2.75 39.20 4.74
N ALA A 31 3.40 39.54 5.85
CA ALA A 31 4.41 38.70 6.47
C ALA A 31 3.84 37.34 6.92
N GLY A 32 2.64 37.34 7.52
CA GLY A 32 1.93 36.11 7.86
C GLY A 32 1.61 35.24 6.64
N TRP A 33 1.23 35.87 5.52
CA TRP A 33 0.89 35.14 4.30
C TRP A 33 2.10 34.49 3.63
N VAL A 34 3.21 35.22 3.51
CA VAL A 34 4.48 34.69 2.97
C VAL A 34 5.01 33.54 3.82
N GLN A 35 4.92 33.64 5.15
CA GLN A 35 5.31 32.55 6.04
C GLN A 35 4.43 31.31 5.85
N LEU A 36 3.13 31.50 5.64
CA LEU A 36 2.21 30.40 5.37
C LEU A 36 2.54 29.72 4.04
N GLU A 37 2.72 30.48 2.96
CA GLU A 37 3.10 29.94 1.64
C GLU A 37 4.44 29.19 1.71
N SER A 38 5.43 29.73 2.42
CA SER A 38 6.72 29.07 2.62
C SER A 38 6.59 27.72 3.34
N ARG A 39 5.75 27.65 4.38
CA ARG A 39 5.46 26.38 5.09
C ARG A 39 4.75 25.39 4.18
N GLN A 40 3.78 25.84 3.39
CA GLN A 40 3.06 24.97 2.43
C GLN A 40 4.01 24.42 1.35
N ALA A 41 4.89 25.26 0.80
CA ALA A 41 5.88 24.84 -0.18
C ALA A 41 6.85 23.79 0.39
N LEU A 42 7.30 23.97 1.64
CA LEU A 42 8.16 23.00 2.31
C LEU A 42 7.45 21.66 2.53
N LEU A 43 6.22 21.68 3.02
CA LEU A 43 5.43 20.47 3.26
C LEU A 43 5.16 19.71 1.96
N LEU A 44 4.76 20.42 0.90
CA LEU A 44 4.54 19.81 -0.41
C LEU A 44 5.82 19.15 -0.94
N ARG A 45 6.96 19.83 -0.81
CA ARG A 45 8.27 19.28 -1.19
C ARG A 45 8.60 18.00 -0.40
N GLN A 46 8.42 18.01 0.92
CA GLN A 46 8.67 16.84 1.77
C GLN A 46 7.76 15.66 1.42
N HIS A 47 6.48 15.93 1.17
CA HIS A 47 5.52 14.91 0.74
C HIS A 47 5.96 14.25 -0.58
N THR A 48 6.27 15.06 -1.60
CA THR A 48 6.72 14.56 -2.90
C THR A 48 8.05 13.81 -2.79
N GLN A 49 9.00 14.30 -1.98
CA GLN A 49 10.27 13.58 -1.74
C GLN A 49 10.04 12.21 -1.10
N GLY A 50 9.10 12.11 -0.15
CA GLY A 50 8.75 10.83 0.46
C GLY A 50 8.14 9.85 -0.53
N LEU A 51 7.22 10.30 -1.38
CA LEU A 51 6.62 9.45 -2.42
C LEU A 51 7.67 8.96 -3.42
N LEU A 52 8.54 9.84 -3.91
CA LEU A 52 9.63 9.46 -4.82
C LEU A 52 10.61 8.46 -4.18
N ALA A 53 10.87 8.60 -2.87
CA ALA A 53 11.69 7.65 -2.14
C ALA A 53 10.99 6.29 -1.99
N ALA A 54 9.68 6.27 -1.73
CA ALA A 54 8.89 5.04 -1.69
C ALA A 54 8.85 4.35 -3.08
N GLU A 55 8.66 5.12 -4.15
CA GLU A 55 8.72 4.64 -5.54
C GLU A 55 10.09 4.06 -5.88
N ALA A 56 11.18 4.74 -5.49
CA ALA A 56 12.53 4.20 -5.62
C ALA A 56 12.72 2.86 -4.89
N GLY A 57 12.08 2.68 -3.72
CA GLY A 57 12.05 1.40 -3.03
C GLY A 57 11.38 0.29 -3.84
N VAL A 58 10.25 0.59 -4.52
CA VAL A 58 9.59 -0.37 -5.42
C VAL A 58 10.52 -0.78 -6.57
N GLU A 59 11.16 0.19 -7.23
CA GLU A 59 12.11 -0.08 -8.32
C GLU A 59 13.32 -0.92 -7.86
N LEU A 60 13.89 -0.63 -6.69
CA LEU A 60 14.98 -1.41 -6.11
C LEU A 60 14.56 -2.86 -5.84
N ALA A 61 13.35 -3.08 -5.34
CA ALA A 61 12.80 -4.40 -5.09
C ALA A 61 12.60 -5.18 -6.40
N VAL A 62 12.00 -4.56 -7.42
CA VAL A 62 11.83 -5.16 -8.74
C VAL A 62 13.19 -5.54 -9.35
N GLN A 63 14.17 -4.63 -9.32
CA GLN A 63 15.51 -4.88 -9.83
C GLN A 63 16.16 -6.09 -9.13
N ALA A 64 16.02 -6.20 -7.82
CA ALA A 64 16.56 -7.31 -7.06
C ALA A 64 15.84 -8.65 -7.33
N LEU A 65 14.53 -8.62 -7.56
CA LEU A 65 13.73 -9.80 -7.92
C LEU A 65 13.98 -10.26 -9.36
N ALA A 66 14.42 -9.35 -10.24
CA ALA A 66 14.82 -9.65 -11.61
C ALA A 66 16.21 -10.31 -11.70
N ASP A 67 17.09 -10.08 -10.72
CA ASP A 67 18.42 -10.72 -10.63
C ASP A 67 18.32 -12.09 -9.93
N PRO A 68 18.54 -13.22 -10.63
CA PRO A 68 18.43 -14.57 -10.04
C PRO A 68 19.34 -14.79 -8.82
N GLY A 69 20.50 -14.13 -8.76
CA GLY A 69 21.44 -14.23 -7.65
C GLY A 69 20.99 -13.48 -6.39
N GLN A 70 20.13 -12.48 -6.54
CA GLN A 70 19.59 -11.67 -5.45
C GLN A 70 18.16 -12.05 -5.07
N ARG A 71 17.36 -12.59 -5.99
CA ARG A 71 15.96 -12.97 -5.77
C ARG A 71 15.75 -13.80 -4.51
N LYS A 72 16.63 -14.77 -4.23
CA LYS A 72 16.55 -15.62 -3.02
C LYS A 72 16.89 -14.90 -1.71
N LYS A 73 17.54 -13.74 -1.76
CA LYS A 73 17.88 -12.92 -0.58
C LYS A 73 16.72 -12.00 -0.18
N TRP A 74 15.85 -11.68 -1.14
CA TRP A 74 14.67 -10.85 -0.96
C TRP A 74 13.47 -11.73 -0.63
N ALA A 75 13.34 -12.11 0.64
CA ALA A 75 12.28 -12.98 1.09
C ALA A 75 10.90 -12.30 0.93
N ALA A 76 10.01 -12.93 0.17
CA ALA A 76 8.62 -12.47 -0.01
C ALA A 76 7.66 -13.04 1.05
N ASP A 77 8.13 -13.11 2.30
CA ASP A 77 7.41 -13.64 3.45
C ASP A 77 6.90 -12.53 4.40
N GLY A 78 6.95 -11.28 3.96
CA GLY A 78 6.50 -10.10 4.69
C GLY A 78 7.52 -9.49 5.64
N ARG A 79 8.74 -10.05 5.74
CA ARG A 79 9.81 -9.43 6.54
C ARG A 79 10.22 -8.08 5.97
N GLU A 80 10.43 -7.11 6.86
CA GLU A 80 10.93 -5.79 6.48
C GLU A 80 12.43 -5.83 6.19
N ILE A 81 12.80 -5.29 5.04
CA ILE A 81 14.15 -5.12 4.53
C ILE A 81 14.50 -3.64 4.67
N PRO A 82 15.33 -3.26 5.65
CA PRO A 82 15.75 -1.88 5.82
C PRO A 82 16.78 -1.50 4.74
N LEU A 83 16.53 -0.40 4.05
CA LEU A 83 17.41 0.20 3.04
C LEU A 83 17.50 1.71 3.26
N THR A 84 18.32 2.36 2.46
CA THR A 84 18.44 3.82 2.41
C THR A 84 18.45 4.28 0.97
N PHE A 85 17.70 5.34 0.66
CA PHE A 85 17.72 6.01 -0.63
C PHE A 85 17.92 7.51 -0.42
N ASN A 86 19.03 8.07 -0.90
CA ASN A 86 19.39 9.48 -0.69
C ASN A 86 19.30 9.90 0.79
N ASP A 87 19.89 9.11 1.69
CA ASP A 87 19.86 9.29 3.15
C ASP A 87 18.46 9.22 3.81
N ILE A 88 17.42 8.86 3.05
CA ILE A 88 16.07 8.61 3.56
C ILE A 88 15.97 7.13 3.93
N PRO A 89 15.66 6.78 5.18
CA PRO A 89 15.40 5.39 5.57
C PRO A 89 14.18 4.84 4.83
N LEU A 90 14.36 3.68 4.19
CA LEU A 90 13.33 2.92 3.50
C LEU A 90 13.12 1.57 4.20
N TYR A 91 11.88 1.14 4.30
CA TYR A 91 11.50 -0.19 4.76
C TYR A 91 10.67 -0.83 3.67
N ILE A 92 11.20 -1.91 3.10
CA ILE A 92 10.51 -2.65 2.04
C ILE A 92 10.07 -3.99 2.59
N SER A 93 8.82 -4.38 2.36
CA SER A 93 8.37 -5.76 2.59
C SER A 93 7.79 -6.33 1.32
N LEU A 94 8.01 -7.63 1.13
CA LEU A 94 7.56 -8.37 -0.04
C LEU A 94 6.61 -9.47 0.39
N HIS A 95 5.53 -9.68 -0.34
CA HIS A 95 4.61 -10.79 -0.12
C HIS A 95 4.34 -11.53 -1.43
N SER A 96 4.60 -12.83 -1.45
CA SER A 96 4.28 -13.66 -2.61
C SER A 96 2.79 -14.02 -2.65
N GLU A 97 2.18 -13.93 -3.83
CA GLU A 97 0.81 -14.47 -4.03
C GLU A 97 0.76 -15.99 -3.90
N ASN A 98 1.88 -16.70 -3.99
CA ASN A 98 1.93 -18.15 -3.77
C ASN A 98 1.63 -18.55 -2.32
N GLY A 99 1.69 -17.62 -1.36
CA GLY A 99 1.27 -17.85 0.02
C GLY A 99 -0.25 -17.83 0.24
N LYS A 100 -1.02 -17.48 -0.79
CA LYS A 100 -2.48 -17.33 -0.73
C LYS A 100 -3.19 -18.48 -1.43
N LEU A 101 -4.46 -18.69 -1.07
CA LEU A 101 -5.29 -19.73 -1.68
C LEU A 101 -5.74 -19.30 -3.08
N TYR A 102 -5.35 -20.07 -4.10
CA TYR A 102 -5.72 -19.82 -5.48
C TYR A 102 -7.17 -20.23 -5.76
N LEU A 103 -8.08 -19.27 -5.86
CA LEU A 103 -9.52 -19.55 -5.89
C LEU A 103 -9.97 -20.44 -7.04
N ASN A 104 -9.37 -20.30 -8.21
CA ASN A 104 -9.82 -21.02 -9.41
C ASN A 104 -9.45 -22.52 -9.37
N ASN A 105 -8.49 -22.92 -8.53
CA ASN A 105 -8.11 -24.32 -8.38
C ASN A 105 -8.14 -24.85 -6.94
N ALA A 106 -8.55 -24.03 -5.97
CA ALA A 106 -8.64 -24.42 -4.57
C ALA A 106 -9.58 -25.63 -4.39
N GLU A 107 -9.12 -26.60 -3.62
CA GLU A 107 -9.98 -27.69 -3.18
C GLU A 107 -11.10 -27.17 -2.28
N PRO A 108 -12.35 -27.67 -2.41
CA PRO A 108 -13.47 -27.17 -1.61
C PRO A 108 -13.21 -27.28 -0.11
N GLU A 109 -12.53 -28.34 0.32
CA GLU A 109 -12.18 -28.55 1.73
C GLU A 109 -11.16 -27.52 2.26
N ASP A 110 -10.16 -27.17 1.45
CA ASP A 110 -9.18 -26.12 1.80
C ASP A 110 -9.87 -24.75 1.90
N PHE A 111 -10.74 -24.42 0.96
CA PHE A 111 -11.53 -23.18 1.04
C PHE A 111 -12.41 -23.16 2.30
N SER A 112 -13.12 -24.26 2.59
CA SER A 112 -13.98 -24.32 3.78
C SER A 112 -13.19 -24.13 5.08
N ARG A 113 -12.03 -24.79 5.21
CA ARG A 113 -11.14 -24.62 6.37
C ARG A 113 -10.69 -23.17 6.54
N LEU A 114 -10.27 -22.53 5.44
CA LEU A 114 -9.86 -21.13 5.45
C LEU A 114 -11.03 -20.20 5.83
N ALA A 115 -12.22 -20.39 5.24
CA ALA A 115 -13.39 -19.58 5.52
C ALA A 115 -13.82 -19.69 7.00
N VAL A 116 -13.74 -20.88 7.60
CA VAL A 116 -13.99 -21.08 9.03
C VAL A 116 -12.95 -20.34 9.87
N ALA A 117 -11.66 -20.41 9.50
CA ALA A 117 -10.60 -19.65 10.18
C ALA A 117 -10.81 -18.12 10.08
N CYS A 118 -11.40 -17.64 8.99
CA CYS A 118 -11.82 -16.24 8.80
C CYS A 118 -13.13 -15.90 9.55
N GLY A 119 -13.79 -16.86 10.20
CA GLY A 119 -14.97 -16.65 11.04
C GLY A 119 -16.31 -16.96 10.36
N ALA A 120 -16.33 -17.69 9.25
CA ALA A 120 -17.56 -18.29 8.73
C ALA A 120 -18.05 -19.42 9.64
N THR A 121 -19.35 -19.71 9.59
CA THR A 121 -19.85 -20.99 10.14
C THR A 121 -19.48 -22.14 9.20
N GLN A 122 -19.39 -23.38 9.71
CA GLN A 122 -19.10 -24.54 8.86
C GLN A 122 -20.13 -24.70 7.73
N ALA A 123 -21.41 -24.46 8.01
CA ALA A 123 -22.47 -24.54 7.01
C ALA A 123 -22.27 -23.50 5.90
N GLN A 124 -21.97 -22.26 6.28
CA GLN A 124 -21.68 -21.17 5.34
C GLN A 124 -20.42 -21.45 4.51
N ALA A 125 -19.36 -21.96 5.15
CA ALA A 125 -18.11 -22.29 4.49
C ALA A 125 -18.28 -23.43 3.47
N ASN A 126 -19.11 -24.43 3.78
CA ASN A 126 -19.43 -25.53 2.87
C ASN A 126 -20.34 -25.09 1.72
N GLU A 127 -21.30 -24.19 1.98
CA GLU A 127 -22.18 -23.62 0.94
C GLU A 127 -21.36 -22.87 -0.11
N ILE A 128 -20.48 -21.96 0.33
CA ILE A 128 -19.63 -21.19 -0.58
C ILE A 128 -18.65 -22.11 -1.33
N ALA A 129 -18.03 -23.08 -0.63
CA ALA A 129 -17.13 -24.04 -1.28
C ALA A 129 -17.83 -24.90 -2.34
N GLY A 130 -19.07 -25.31 -2.07
CA GLY A 130 -19.91 -26.02 -3.04
C GLY A 130 -20.23 -25.19 -4.26
N GLU A 131 -20.46 -23.88 -4.11
CA GLU A 131 -20.66 -22.98 -5.25
C GLU A 131 -19.38 -22.81 -6.09
N LEU A 132 -18.21 -22.69 -5.44
CA LEU A 132 -16.92 -22.63 -6.13
C LEU A 132 -16.70 -23.90 -6.97
N GLU A 133 -16.97 -25.06 -6.39
CA GLU A 133 -16.87 -26.35 -7.08
C GLU A 133 -17.88 -26.49 -8.21
N ALA A 134 -19.15 -26.12 -7.97
CA ALA A 134 -20.20 -26.16 -8.98
C ALA A 134 -19.86 -25.25 -10.17
N ARG A 135 -19.36 -24.04 -9.90
CA ARG A 135 -18.88 -23.11 -10.94
C ARG A 135 -17.81 -23.75 -11.82
N ARG A 136 -16.81 -24.41 -11.21
CA ARG A 136 -15.73 -25.14 -11.91
C ARG A 136 -16.27 -26.31 -12.75
N ASN A 137 -17.11 -27.15 -12.15
CA ASN A 137 -17.61 -28.37 -12.77
C ASN A 137 -18.63 -28.10 -13.89
N ASN A 138 -19.39 -27.01 -13.79
CA ASN A 138 -20.38 -26.60 -14.78
C ASN A 138 -19.77 -25.83 -15.97
N GLY A 139 -18.44 -25.69 -16.04
CA GLY A 139 -17.75 -25.02 -17.14
C GLY A 139 -18.03 -23.51 -17.22
N GLN A 140 -18.44 -22.89 -16.11
CA GLN A 140 -18.60 -21.44 -16.04
C GLN A 140 -17.23 -20.76 -16.15
N SER A 141 -17.23 -19.47 -16.49
CA SER A 141 -15.98 -18.71 -16.55
C SER A 141 -15.30 -18.66 -15.17
N PRO A 142 -13.98 -18.89 -15.08
CA PRO A 142 -13.24 -18.74 -13.83
C PRO A 142 -13.30 -17.28 -13.35
N PHE A 143 -13.02 -17.06 -12.08
CA PHE A 143 -12.96 -15.73 -11.50
C PHE A 143 -11.85 -14.92 -12.18
N ARG A 144 -12.17 -13.67 -12.54
CA ARG A 144 -11.22 -12.69 -13.09
C ARG A 144 -10.96 -11.55 -12.13
N LEU A 145 -11.92 -11.29 -11.24
CA LEU A 145 -11.86 -10.28 -10.20
C LEU A 145 -12.14 -10.93 -8.84
N LEU A 146 -11.40 -10.52 -7.81
CA LEU A 146 -11.62 -11.01 -6.45
C LEU A 146 -13.00 -10.59 -5.92
N GLU A 147 -13.52 -9.46 -6.40
CA GLU A 147 -14.81 -8.90 -6.02
C GLU A 147 -16.00 -9.79 -6.42
N GLU A 148 -15.84 -10.63 -7.44
CA GLU A 148 -16.85 -11.62 -7.83
C GLU A 148 -17.17 -12.61 -6.70
N VAL A 149 -16.22 -12.86 -5.79
CA VAL A 149 -16.42 -13.71 -4.61
C VAL A 149 -17.52 -13.17 -3.70
N GLN A 150 -17.73 -11.85 -3.67
CA GLN A 150 -18.80 -11.21 -2.89
C GLN A 150 -20.20 -11.60 -3.39
N GLN A 151 -20.33 -12.02 -4.64
CA GLN A 151 -21.61 -12.34 -5.27
C GLN A 151 -22.05 -13.78 -5.00
N LEU A 152 -21.19 -14.60 -4.37
CA LEU A 152 -21.50 -15.99 -4.06
C LEU A 152 -22.58 -16.09 -2.99
N PRO A 153 -23.55 -17.01 -3.14
CA PRO A 153 -24.49 -17.35 -2.07
C PRO A 153 -23.75 -17.67 -0.77
N GLY A 154 -24.28 -17.19 0.35
CA GLY A 154 -23.65 -17.35 1.67
C GLY A 154 -22.49 -16.39 1.96
N MET A 155 -21.98 -15.61 1.00
CA MET A 155 -20.92 -14.63 1.26
C MET A 155 -21.43 -13.40 2.02
N THR A 156 -20.66 -12.92 3.00
CA THR A 156 -20.93 -11.64 3.69
C THR A 156 -19.77 -10.67 3.51
N GLN A 157 -20.05 -9.37 3.58
CA GLN A 157 -19.02 -8.33 3.52
C GLN A 157 -17.93 -8.50 4.59
N ALA A 158 -18.31 -8.97 5.78
CA ALA A 158 -17.39 -9.20 6.89
C ALA A 158 -16.46 -10.39 6.61
N LEU A 159 -17.01 -11.51 6.11
CA LEU A 159 -16.22 -12.67 5.72
C LEU A 159 -15.30 -12.35 4.54
N TYR A 160 -15.84 -11.70 3.51
CA TYR A 160 -15.07 -11.28 2.33
C TYR A 160 -13.85 -10.42 2.71
N ARG A 161 -14.02 -9.42 3.59
CA ARG A 161 -12.90 -8.57 4.05
C ARG A 161 -11.80 -9.35 4.77
N ARG A 162 -12.16 -10.44 5.46
CA ARG A 162 -11.20 -11.31 6.16
C ARG A 162 -10.56 -12.33 5.23
N LEU A 163 -11.26 -12.77 4.20
CA LEU A 163 -10.73 -13.67 3.17
C LEU A 163 -9.80 -12.95 2.19
N LEU A 164 -10.08 -11.68 1.85
CA LEU A 164 -9.34 -10.90 0.86
C LEU A 164 -7.80 -10.99 0.98
N PRO A 165 -7.17 -10.86 2.18
CA PRO A 165 -5.71 -10.98 2.29
C PRO A 165 -5.19 -12.42 2.10
N GLU A 166 -6.05 -13.43 2.16
CA GLU A 166 -5.70 -14.85 2.17
C GLU A 166 -5.98 -15.56 0.83
N ILE A 167 -6.67 -14.91 -0.11
CA ILE A 167 -7.09 -15.48 -1.40
C ILE A 167 -6.42 -14.74 -2.56
N THR A 168 -6.22 -15.45 -3.68
CA THR A 168 -5.61 -14.87 -4.88
C THR A 168 -6.21 -15.45 -6.17
N LEU A 169 -6.04 -14.69 -7.25
CA LEU A 169 -6.25 -15.15 -8.63
C LEU A 169 -4.93 -15.31 -9.40
N TRP A 170 -3.80 -15.07 -8.74
CA TRP A 170 -2.49 -14.94 -9.35
C TRP A 170 -1.51 -15.98 -8.83
N SER A 171 -1.93 -17.25 -8.83
CA SER A 171 -1.06 -18.38 -8.52
C SER A 171 -1.40 -19.57 -9.41
N GLY A 172 -0.45 -20.48 -9.57
CA GLY A 172 -0.62 -21.75 -10.29
C GLY A 172 -0.62 -22.97 -9.36
N PHE A 173 -0.59 -22.77 -8.04
CA PHE A 173 -0.53 -23.86 -7.07
C PHE A 173 -1.91 -24.23 -6.53
N ASP A 174 -2.14 -25.54 -6.36
CA ASP A 174 -3.38 -26.08 -5.78
C ASP A 174 -3.48 -25.75 -4.28
N ARG A 175 -2.33 -25.78 -3.59
CA ARG A 175 -2.20 -25.39 -2.18
C ARG A 175 -1.14 -24.30 -2.03
N PRO A 176 -1.32 -23.35 -1.09
CA PRO A 176 -0.35 -22.29 -0.87
C PRO A 176 1.03 -22.82 -0.46
N ASP A 177 2.09 -22.12 -0.88
CA ASP A 177 3.45 -22.37 -0.42
C ASP A 177 3.57 -21.99 1.07
N PRO A 178 3.91 -22.95 1.95
CA PRO A 178 4.02 -22.69 3.38
C PRO A 178 5.07 -21.63 3.74
N ALA A 179 6.07 -21.40 2.89
CA ALA A 179 7.10 -20.38 3.12
C ALA A 179 6.56 -18.95 3.06
N PHE A 180 5.48 -18.72 2.33
CA PHE A 180 4.87 -17.40 2.13
C PHE A 180 3.48 -17.26 2.75
N ALA A 181 2.91 -18.38 3.22
CA ALA A 181 1.59 -18.42 3.81
C ALA A 181 1.50 -17.68 5.15
N SER A 182 0.40 -16.94 5.33
CA SER A 182 0.11 -16.24 6.59
C SER A 182 0.02 -17.22 7.78
N PRO A 183 0.19 -16.76 9.03
CA PRO A 183 -0.03 -17.62 10.19
C PRO A 183 -1.44 -18.23 10.23
N LEU A 184 -2.44 -17.48 9.77
CA LEU A 184 -3.83 -17.94 9.68
C LEU A 184 -3.93 -19.07 8.65
N MET A 185 -3.42 -18.86 7.42
CA MET A 185 -3.42 -19.85 6.34
C MET A 185 -2.74 -21.15 6.75
N ARG A 186 -1.55 -21.05 7.36
CA ARG A 186 -0.80 -22.22 7.82
C ARG A 186 -1.57 -23.04 8.85
N THR A 187 -2.23 -22.36 9.79
CA THR A 187 -3.04 -23.01 10.82
C THR A 187 -4.32 -23.60 10.23
N ALA A 188 -4.97 -22.88 9.31
CA ALA A 188 -6.21 -23.31 8.69
C ALA A 188 -6.03 -24.56 7.83
N LEU A 189 -4.93 -24.64 7.07
CA LEU A 189 -4.69 -25.72 6.10
C LEU A 189 -3.68 -26.79 6.58
N ASP A 190 -3.23 -26.69 7.83
CA ASP A 190 -2.20 -27.56 8.42
C ASP A 190 -0.93 -27.65 7.54
N LEU A 191 -0.44 -26.48 7.11
CA LEU A 191 0.72 -26.40 6.22
C LEU A 191 2.02 -26.70 6.99
N PRO A 192 3.01 -27.35 6.35
CA PRO A 192 4.33 -27.57 6.92
C PRO A 192 4.99 -26.28 7.41
N ARG A 193 5.92 -26.39 8.37
CA ARG A 193 6.71 -25.22 8.78
C ARG A 193 7.63 -24.79 7.63
N PRO A 194 7.80 -23.47 7.40
CA PRO A 194 8.77 -22.96 6.44
C PRO A 194 10.18 -23.49 6.70
N GLY A 195 10.93 -23.75 5.64
CA GLY A 195 12.38 -23.97 5.71
C GLY A 195 13.14 -22.67 6.04
N ALA A 196 14.45 -22.78 6.28
CA ALA A 196 15.29 -21.63 6.64
C ALA A 196 15.65 -20.71 5.45
N SER A 197 15.50 -21.18 4.20
CA SER A 197 15.74 -20.38 3.00
C SER A 197 14.42 -19.76 2.53
N ALA A 198 14.48 -18.50 2.10
CA ALA A 198 13.40 -17.95 1.29
C ALA A 198 13.28 -18.79 0.01
N GLY A 199 12.07 -19.27 -0.28
CA GLY A 199 11.75 -19.97 -1.53
C GLY A 199 11.80 -19.02 -2.73
N ASP A 200 11.49 -19.52 -3.92
CA ASP A 200 11.21 -18.63 -5.05
C ASP A 200 9.84 -17.98 -4.82
N PRO A 201 9.76 -16.64 -4.73
CA PRO A 201 8.49 -15.95 -4.51
C PRO A 201 7.52 -16.03 -5.69
N GLY A 202 7.92 -16.65 -6.81
CA GLY A 202 7.12 -16.72 -8.02
C GLY A 202 7.02 -15.36 -8.72
N ASP A 203 6.13 -15.28 -9.69
CA ASP A 203 6.11 -14.15 -10.61
C ASP A 203 5.21 -13.01 -10.14
N VAL A 204 4.26 -13.24 -9.23
CA VAL A 204 3.40 -12.18 -8.71
C VAL A 204 3.72 -11.90 -7.25
N VAL A 205 4.16 -10.67 -7.01
CA VAL A 205 4.63 -10.20 -5.70
C VAL A 205 3.99 -8.87 -5.37
N VAL A 206 3.54 -8.72 -4.13
CA VAL A 206 3.14 -7.44 -3.55
C VAL A 206 4.36 -6.81 -2.89
N ILE A 207 4.69 -5.61 -3.32
CA ILE A 207 5.79 -4.79 -2.82
C ILE A 207 5.19 -3.67 -1.99
N ASP A 208 5.57 -3.60 -0.71
CA ASP A 208 5.25 -2.48 0.17
C ASP A 208 6.53 -1.70 0.46
N SER A 209 6.54 -0.42 0.11
CA SER A 209 7.69 0.46 0.31
C SER A 209 7.30 1.63 1.19
N ARG A 210 8.00 1.79 2.32
CA ARG A 210 7.76 2.87 3.29
C ARG A 210 9.00 3.73 3.47
N ALA A 211 8.88 5.02 3.17
CA ALA A 211 9.92 6.01 3.38
C ALA A 211 9.67 6.83 4.66
N LEU A 212 10.66 6.91 5.54
CA LEU A 212 10.61 7.73 6.74
C LEU A 212 11.22 9.11 6.48
N MET A 213 10.39 10.15 6.45
CA MET A 213 10.83 11.52 6.22
C MET A 213 11.27 12.22 7.52
N PRO A 214 12.17 13.22 7.43
CA PRO A 214 12.47 14.09 8.56
C PRO A 214 11.20 14.74 9.11
N GLY A 215 11.01 14.66 10.43
CA GLY A 215 9.78 15.14 11.10
C GLY A 215 8.73 14.06 11.39
N GLY A 216 9.02 12.79 11.10
CA GLY A 216 8.18 11.64 11.48
C GLY A 216 7.06 11.32 10.50
N TYR A 217 6.97 12.05 9.38
CA TYR A 217 6.06 11.74 8.29
C TYR A 217 6.52 10.46 7.57
N THR A 218 5.58 9.62 7.18
CA THR A 218 5.85 8.40 6.42
C THR A 218 5.12 8.42 5.10
N ALA A 219 5.84 8.26 3.99
CA ALA A 219 5.23 7.96 2.70
C ALA A 219 5.23 6.44 2.50
N ARG A 220 4.11 5.89 2.03
CA ARG A 220 3.96 4.46 1.74
C ARG A 220 3.45 4.30 0.33
N LEU A 221 3.92 3.26 -0.34
CA LEU A 221 3.48 2.87 -1.67
C LEU A 221 3.38 1.34 -1.70
N GLN A 222 2.22 0.82 -2.07
CA GLN A 222 2.02 -0.62 -2.21
C GLN A 222 1.62 -0.95 -3.64
N VAL A 223 2.36 -1.87 -4.26
CA VAL A 223 2.20 -2.25 -5.67
C VAL A 223 2.17 -3.76 -5.79
N THR A 224 1.21 -4.29 -6.56
CA THR A 224 1.23 -5.70 -6.98
C THR A 224 1.81 -5.78 -8.37
N VAL A 225 2.92 -6.48 -8.53
CA VAL A 225 3.65 -6.59 -9.80
C VAL A 225 3.65 -8.02 -10.31
N LEU A 226 3.46 -8.18 -11.61
CA LEU A 226 3.84 -9.39 -12.34
C LEU A 226 5.26 -9.19 -12.88
N LEU A 227 6.19 -10.01 -12.41
CA LEU A 227 7.57 -10.09 -12.87
C LEU A 227 7.59 -10.81 -14.21
N THR A 228 8.04 -10.14 -15.27
CA THR A 228 8.19 -10.77 -16.57
C THR A 228 9.62 -11.27 -16.70
N PRO A 229 9.88 -12.57 -16.96
CA PRO A 229 11.24 -13.03 -17.22
C PRO A 229 11.76 -12.29 -18.45
N ALA A 230 12.94 -11.69 -18.32
CA ALA A 230 13.54 -10.82 -19.33
C ALA A 230 13.89 -11.58 -20.62
N GLN A 231 12.89 -11.84 -21.47
CA GLN A 231 13.06 -12.26 -22.85
C GLN A 231 12.84 -11.04 -23.76
N GLY A 232 13.75 -10.06 -23.68
CA GLY A 232 13.92 -9.03 -24.70
C GLY A 232 12.85 -7.91 -24.79
N GLY A 233 11.97 -7.75 -23.81
CA GLY A 233 11.03 -6.62 -23.73
C GLY A 233 11.56 -5.42 -22.93
N GLU A 234 11.15 -4.20 -23.27
CA GLU A 234 11.57 -2.94 -22.60
C GLU A 234 11.10 -2.79 -21.13
N LYS A 235 10.16 -3.61 -20.65
CA LYS A 235 9.60 -3.53 -19.29
C LYS A 235 9.86 -4.80 -18.49
N ALA A 236 10.52 -4.64 -17.34
CA ALA A 236 10.85 -5.74 -16.43
C ALA A 236 9.64 -6.25 -15.61
N TYR A 237 8.54 -5.49 -15.55
CA TYR A 237 7.33 -5.85 -14.81
C TYR A 237 6.07 -5.18 -15.38
N GLU A 238 4.91 -5.75 -15.05
CA GLU A 238 3.59 -5.14 -15.27
C GLU A 238 2.90 -4.88 -13.92
N VAL A 239 2.36 -3.68 -13.73
CA VAL A 239 1.62 -3.34 -12.51
C VAL A 239 0.19 -3.83 -12.63
N LEU A 240 -0.20 -4.73 -11.73
CA LEU A 240 -1.56 -5.25 -11.65
C LEU A 240 -2.46 -4.37 -10.76
N ARG A 241 -1.88 -3.74 -9.73
CA ARG A 241 -2.63 -2.93 -8.75
C ARG A 241 -1.75 -1.89 -8.05
N TRP A 242 -2.31 -0.69 -7.84
CA TRP A 242 -1.76 0.39 -7.02
C TRP A 242 -2.62 0.60 -5.78
N GLU A 243 -2.00 0.75 -4.61
CA GLU A 243 -2.64 1.23 -3.38
C GLU A 243 -1.79 2.37 -2.79
N ASN A 244 -2.44 3.52 -2.55
CA ASN A 244 -1.86 4.72 -1.91
C ASN A 244 -2.32 4.83 -0.46
#